data_AF-A0A4R4U8X5-F1
#
_entry.id   AF-A0A4R4U8X5-F1
#
_cell.length_a   1.000
_cell.length_b   1.000
_cell.length_c   1.000
_cell.angle_alpha   90.00
_cell.angle_beta   90.00
_cell.angle_gamma   90.00
#
_symmetry.space_group_name_H-M   'P 1'
#
loop_
_entity.id
_entity.type
_entity.pdbx_description
1 polymer ?
#
loop_
_entity_poly.entity_id
_entity_poly.type
_entity_poly.pdbx_seq_one_letter_code
_entity_poly.pdbx_strand_id
1 'polypeptide(L)' 'MSIADDPDRAPARSHLYAMGLSDEEMRRPVVGIASTWTGTMPCNLTHRELAAHVA' A
#
# COMPACT_ATOMS: atom_id res chain seq x y z
N MET A 1 6.99 -18.63 -1.11
CA MET A 1 7.84 -17.71 -1.89
C MET A 1 7.18 -16.33 -1.85
N SER A 2 7.94 -15.25 -1.59
CA SER A 2 7.39 -13.88 -1.51
C SER A 2 7.09 -13.34 -2.91
N ILE A 3 6.24 -12.31 -3.00
CA ILE A 3 6.00 -11.59 -4.27
C ILE A 3 7.29 -11.02 -4.87
N ALA A 4 8.32 -10.74 -4.05
CA ALA A 4 9.61 -10.26 -4.52
C ALA A 4 10.36 -11.28 -5.40
N ASP A 5 10.35 -12.56 -5.01
CA ASP A 5 11.26 -13.57 -5.58
C ASP A 5 10.54 -14.62 -6.42
N ASP A 6 9.21 -14.71 -6.33
CA ASP A 6 8.42 -15.72 -7.03
C ASP A 6 8.35 -15.45 -8.54
N PRO A 7 8.85 -16.34 -9.42
CA PRO A 7 8.76 -16.17 -10.87
C PRO A 7 7.31 -16.09 -11.37
N ASP A 8 6.40 -16.86 -10.77
CA ASP A 8 4.98 -16.89 -11.16
C ASP A 8 4.27 -15.57 -10.80
N ARG A 9 4.87 -14.74 -9.94
CA ARG A 9 4.36 -13.43 -9.55
C ARG A 9 5.02 -12.26 -10.28
N ALA A 10 5.81 -12.52 -11.32
CA ALA A 10 6.44 -11.47 -12.12
C ALA A 10 5.45 -10.38 -12.62
N PRO A 11 4.22 -10.71 -13.08
CA PRO A 11 3.25 -9.69 -13.49
C PRO A 11 2.81 -8.80 -12.32
N ALA A 12 2.48 -9.37 -11.17
CA ALA A 12 2.06 -8.62 -9.98
C ALA A 12 3.20 -7.74 -9.45
N ARG A 13 4.43 -8.26 -9.43
CA ARG A 13 5.64 -7.52 -9.04
C ARG A 13 5.92 -6.34 -9.97
N SER A 14 5.74 -6.51 -11.29
CA SER A 14 5.91 -5.41 -12.25
C SER A 14 4.97 -4.24 -11.99
N HIS A 15 3.75 -4.51 -11.53
CA HIS A 15 2.77 -3.48 -11.19
C HIS A 15 3.21 -2.67 -9.96
N LEU A 16 3.75 -3.34 -8.94
CA LEU A 16 4.24 -2.69 -7.72
C LEU A 16 5.50 -1.85 -7.99
N TYR A 17 6.39 -2.31 -8.86
CA TYR A 17 7.51 -1.48 -9.33
C TYR A 17 7.03 -0.26 -10.10
N ALA A 18 6.01 -0.40 -10.96
CA ALA A 18 5.42 0.74 -11.67
C ALA A 18 4.73 1.75 -10.73
N MET A 19 4.27 1.29 -9.56
CA MET A 19 3.76 2.15 -8.47
C MET A 19 4.87 2.86 -7.67
N GLY A 20 6.14 2.52 -7.92
CA GLY A 20 7.30 3.20 -7.34
C GLY A 20 8.00 2.45 -6.20
N LEU A 21 7.62 1.20 -5.89
CA LEU A 21 8.34 0.41 -4.89
C LEU A 21 9.73 0.05 -5.43
N SER A 22 10.76 0.16 -4.59
CA SER A 22 12.11 -0.34 -4.90
C SER A 22 12.24 -1.86 -4.64
N ASP A 23 13.32 -2.45 -5.17
CA ASP A 23 13.64 -3.85 -4.91
C ASP A 23 13.92 -4.13 -3.42
N GLU A 24 14.48 -3.15 -2.70
CA GLU A 24 14.66 -3.23 -1.25
C GLU A 24 13.31 -3.25 -0.52
N GLU A 25 12.40 -2.34 -0.87
CA GLU A 25 11.08 -2.24 -0.25
C GLU A 25 10.20 -3.46 -0.50
N MET A 26 10.32 -4.08 -1.68
CA MET A 26 9.62 -5.33 -2.01
C MET A 26 9.96 -6.49 -1.07
N ARG A 27 11.12 -6.44 -0.38
CA ARG A 27 11.53 -7.45 0.61
C ARG A 27 11.12 -7.12 2.05
N ARG A 28 10.51 -5.95 2.29
CA ARG A 28 9.96 -5.56 3.59
C ARG A 28 8.53 -6.09 3.75
N PRO A 29 8.02 -6.25 4.99
CA PRO A 29 6.61 -6.55 5.21
C PRO A 29 5.72 -5.44 4.64
N VAL A 30 4.66 -5.83 3.94
CA VAL A 30 3.66 -4.90 3.41
C VAL A 30 2.65 -4.57 4.50
N VAL A 31 2.44 -3.28 4.77
CA VAL A 31 1.43 -2.79 5.72
C VAL A 31 0.40 -1.98 4.95
N GLY A 32 -0.83 -2.48 4.87
CA GLY A 32 -1.95 -1.77 4.25
C GLY A 32 -2.63 -0.83 5.24
N ILE A 33 -2.77 0.44 4.88
CA ILE A 33 -3.50 1.43 5.69
C ILE A 33 -4.93 1.55 5.16
N ALA A 34 -5.87 0.95 5.88
CA ALA A 34 -7.28 1.01 5.54
C ALA A 34 -7.93 2.26 6.18
N SER A 35 -8.45 3.15 5.34
CA SER A 35 -9.18 4.35 5.80
C SER A 35 -10.63 4.32 5.32
N THR A 36 -11.54 4.65 6.23
CA THR A 36 -12.97 4.84 5.94
C THR A 36 -13.32 6.30 5.67
N TRP A 37 -12.32 7.12 5.28
CA TRP A 37 -12.56 8.52 4.93
C TRP A 37 -13.64 8.64 3.84
N THR A 38 -14.59 9.54 4.08
CA THR A 38 -15.61 9.96 3.13
C THR A 38 -15.98 11.41 3.42
N GLY A 39 -16.39 12.15 2.38
CA GLY A 39 -16.89 13.52 2.50
C GLY A 39 -18.37 13.62 2.89
N THR A 40 -19.07 12.50 3.10
CA THR A 40 -20.54 12.47 3.27
C THR A 40 -21.01 12.80 4.68
N MET A 41 -20.21 12.50 5.72
CA MET A 41 -20.59 12.64 7.12
C MET A 41 -19.41 13.11 7.98
N PRO A 42 -19.67 13.83 9.09
CA PRO A 42 -18.61 14.45 9.89
C PRO A 42 -17.71 13.44 10.60
N CYS A 43 -18.20 12.23 10.91
CA CYS A 43 -17.49 11.24 11.71
C CYS A 43 -16.19 10.71 11.07
N ASN A 44 -16.00 10.85 9.75
CA ASN A 44 -14.83 10.32 9.05
C ASN A 44 -13.99 11.39 8.33
N LEU A 45 -14.30 12.69 8.50
CA LEU A 45 -13.62 13.75 7.75
C LEU A 45 -12.11 13.81 8.02
N THR A 46 -11.69 13.54 9.26
CA THR A 46 -10.28 13.56 9.69
C THR A 46 -9.50 12.30 9.32
N HIS A 47 -10.18 11.24 8.85
CA HIS A 47 -9.53 9.95 8.61
C HIS A 47 -8.48 9.99 7.48
N ARG A 48 -8.54 10.98 6.58
CA ARG A 48 -7.52 11.19 5.54
C ARG A 48 -6.19 11.66 6.15
N GLU A 49 -6.25 12.57 7.12
CA GLU A 49 -5.06 13.08 7.82
C GLU A 49 -4.47 12.01 8.73
N LEU A 50 -5.31 11.27 9.46
CA LEU A 50 -4.86 10.15 10.29
C LEU A 50 -4.19 9.05 9.47
N ALA A 51 -4.72 8.74 8.27
CA ALA A 51 -4.10 7.77 7.38
C ALA A 51 -2.72 8.22 6.88
N ALA A 52 -2.54 9.52 6.60
CA ALA A 52 -1.24 10.06 6.22
C ALA A 52 -0.25 10.12 7.40
N HIS A 53 -0.74 10.28 8.64
CA HIS A 53 0.11 10.32 9.83
C HIS A 53 0.74 8.96 10.17
N VAL A 54 0.08 7.86 9.81
CA VAL A 54 0.54 6.48 10.11
C VAL A 54 1.25 5.80 8.92
N ALA A 55 1.30 6.47 7.77
CA ALA A 55 2.00 6.01 6.56
C ALA A 55 3.50 6.27 6.64
#